data_AF-A0A2V8HUH0-F1
#
_entry.id   AF-A0A2V8HUH0-F1
#
_cell.length_a   1.000
_cell.length_b   1.000
_cell.length_c   1.000
_cell.angle_alpha   90.00
_cell.angle_beta   90.00
_cell.angle_gamma   90.00
#
_symmetry.space_group_name_H-M   'P 1'
#
loop_
_entity.id
_entity.type
_entity.pdbx_description
1 polymer ?
#
loop_
_entity_poly.entity_id
_entity_poly.type
_entity_poly.pdbx_seq_one_letter_code
_entity_poly.pdbx_strand_id
1 'polypeptide(L)'
;MTNPNEIDALKAAMRGAQGTAKGLSALGDRIEALDQRTEVTDADLDDLARLSAAHALAAEALRGLVRTMMERRGKLPQEAAATQSVGEDE
;
A
#
# COMPACT_ATOMS: atom_id res chain seq x y z
N MET A 1 24.35 -12.04 -5.66
CA MET A 1 24.40 -10.68 -6.24
C MET A 1 22.99 -10.13 -6.24
N THR A 2 22.74 -9.01 -5.55
CA THR A 2 21.43 -8.35 -5.56
C THR A 2 21.23 -7.69 -6.92
N ASN A 3 20.12 -7.95 -7.61
CA ASN A 3 19.85 -7.35 -8.91
C ASN A 3 19.70 -5.82 -8.75
N PRO A 4 20.46 -4.98 -9.47
CA PRO A 4 20.36 -3.51 -9.37
C PRO A 4 18.93 -3.00 -9.57
N ASN A 5 18.20 -3.61 -10.51
CA ASN A 5 16.80 -3.31 -10.79
C ASN A 5 15.86 -3.57 -9.59
N GLU A 6 16.16 -4.57 -8.74
CA GLU A 6 15.34 -4.84 -7.56
C GLU A 6 15.52 -3.79 -6.47
N ILE A 7 16.76 -3.32 -6.27
CA ILE A 7 17.04 -2.26 -5.30
C ILE A 7 16.36 -0.97 -5.73
N ASP A 8 16.40 -0.63 -7.01
CA ASP A 8 15.79 0.59 -7.52
C ASP A 8 14.25 0.53 -7.47
N ALA A 9 13.65 -0.62 -7.78
CA ALA A 9 12.22 -0.85 -7.59
C ALA A 9 11.82 -0.71 -6.11
N LEU A 10 12.60 -1.29 -5.19
CA LEU A 10 12.34 -1.18 -3.74
C LEU A 10 12.44 0.27 -3.26
N LYS A 11 13.46 1.00 -3.68
CA LYS A 11 13.61 2.43 -3.36
C LYS A 11 12.45 3.25 -3.91
N ALA A 12 12.01 2.99 -5.14
CA ALA A 12 10.88 3.69 -5.76
C ALA A 12 9.57 3.42 -4.99
N ALA A 13 9.27 2.16 -4.69
CA ALA A 13 8.10 1.78 -3.91
C ALA A 13 8.13 2.39 -2.51
N MET A 14 9.29 2.36 -1.84
CA MET A 14 9.45 2.97 -0.50
C MET A 14 9.22 4.49 -0.54
N ARG A 15 9.78 5.20 -1.53
CA ARG A 15 9.54 6.65 -1.69
C ARG A 15 8.07 6.96 -1.95
N GLY A 16 7.38 6.14 -2.75
CA GLY A 16 5.95 6.28 -2.98
C GLY A 16 5.14 6.12 -1.68
N ALA A 17 5.39 5.06 -0.92
CA ALA A 17 4.72 4.81 0.36
C ALA A 17 5.01 5.91 1.40
N GLN A 18 6.25 6.40 1.48
CA GLN A 18 6.62 7.50 2.37
C GLN A 18 5.96 8.83 1.96
N GLY A 19 5.87 9.10 0.66
CA GLY A 19 5.22 10.30 0.15
C GLY A 19 3.74 10.36 0.52
N THR A 20 3.02 9.26 0.34
CA THR A 20 1.60 9.19 0.72
C THR A 20 1.40 9.16 2.22
N ALA A 21 2.27 8.48 2.99
CA ALA A 21 2.24 8.50 4.44
C ALA A 21 2.43 9.91 5.01
N LYS A 22 3.37 10.69 4.44
CA LYS A 22 3.58 12.09 4.83
C LYS A 22 2.35 12.95 4.52
N GLY A 23 1.72 12.75 3.36
CA GLY A 23 0.48 13.43 3.00
C GLY A 23 -0.66 13.14 3.99
N LEU A 24 -0.82 11.86 4.36
CA LEU A 24 -1.82 11.43 5.33
C LEU A 24 -1.53 11.98 6.73
N SER A 25 -0.27 11.97 7.18
CA SER A 25 0.15 12.54 8.47
C SER A 25 -0.18 14.02 8.57
N ALA A 26 0.09 14.80 7.52
CA ALA A 26 -0.21 16.23 7.51
C ALA A 26 -1.72 16.52 7.60
N LEU A 27 -2.56 15.62 7.06
CA LEU A 27 -4.00 15.72 7.22
C LEU A 27 -4.46 15.29 8.61
N GLY A 28 -3.80 14.29 9.21
CA GLY A 28 -4.00 13.91 10.61
C GLY A 28 -3.79 15.10 11.55
N ASP A 29 -2.66 15.82 11.40
CA ASP A 29 -2.37 17.02 12.19
C ASP A 29 -3.46 18.10 12.03
N ARG A 30 -4.01 18.26 10.82
CA ARG A 30 -5.13 19.19 10.58
C ARG A 30 -6.39 18.75 11.31
N ILE A 31 -6.73 17.46 11.27
CA ILE A 31 -7.92 16.90 11.93
C ILE A 31 -7.80 17.05 13.46
N GLU A 32 -6.62 16.75 14.02
CA GLU A 32 -6.37 16.91 15.46
C GLU A 32 -6.48 18.37 15.92
N ALA A 33 -6.21 19.33 15.03
CA ALA A 33 -6.32 20.75 15.31
C ALA A 33 -7.75 21.31 15.17
N LEU A 34 -8.73 20.53 14.68
CA LEU A 34 -10.11 20.98 14.54
C LEU A 34 -10.77 21.18 15.90
N ASP A 35 -11.38 22.35 16.11
CA ASP A 35 -12.26 22.58 17.27
C ASP A 35 -13.55 21.78 17.10
N GLN A 36 -14.14 21.31 18.21
CA GLN A 36 -15.37 20.51 18.21
C GLN A 36 -16.58 21.23 17.59
N ARG A 37 -16.54 22.56 17.46
CA ARG A 37 -17.57 23.37 16.82
C ARG A 37 -17.29 23.63 15.34
N THR A 38 -16.13 23.20 14.85
CA THR A 38 -15.76 23.33 13.44
C THR A 38 -16.58 22.35 12.63
N GLU A 39 -17.25 22.85 11.59
CA GLU A 39 -17.93 22.01 10.63
C GLU A 39 -16.90 21.35 9.71
N VAL A 40 -17.01 20.03 9.56
CA VAL A 40 -16.22 19.28 8.59
C VAL A 40 -16.86 19.49 7.23
N THR A 41 -16.12 20.08 6.29
CA THR A 41 -16.65 20.37 4.97
C THR A 41 -16.56 19.16 4.04
N ASP A 42 -17.40 19.12 3.00
CA ASP A 42 -17.30 18.10 1.95
C ASP A 42 -15.90 18.04 1.31
N ALA A 43 -15.26 19.21 1.17
CA ALA A 43 -13.90 19.30 0.64
C ALA A 43 -12.87 18.62 1.55
N ASP A 44 -13.02 18.72 2.88
CA ASP A 44 -12.13 18.03 3.83
C ASP A 44 -12.32 16.50 3.74
N LEU A 45 -13.56 16.05 3.56
CA LEU A 45 -13.87 14.62 3.39
C LEU A 45 -13.32 14.08 2.07
N ASP A 46 -13.45 14.82 0.98
CA ASP A 46 -12.92 14.46 -0.33
C ASP A 46 -11.39 14.37 -0.31
N ASP A 47 -10.72 15.33 0.32
CA ASP A 47 -9.27 15.32 0.51
C ASP A 47 -8.82 14.10 1.34
N LEU A 48 -9.53 13.80 2.43
CA LEU A 48 -9.24 12.64 3.27
C LEU A 48 -9.46 11.33 2.52
N ALA A 49 -10.56 11.20 1.78
CA ALA A 49 -10.86 10.02 0.98
C ALA A 49 -9.78 9.80 -0.10
N ARG A 50 -9.39 10.86 -0.81
CA ARG A 50 -8.36 10.80 -1.85
C ARG A 50 -6.99 10.42 -1.29
N LEU A 51 -6.55 11.05 -0.20
CA LEU A 51 -5.22 10.80 0.38
C LEU A 51 -5.13 9.44 1.06
N SER A 52 -6.18 9.02 1.77
CA SER A 52 -6.24 7.69 2.38
C SER A 52 -6.23 6.58 1.31
N ALA A 53 -6.98 6.74 0.22
CA ALA A 53 -6.96 5.80 -0.91
C ALA A 53 -5.57 5.73 -1.59
N ALA A 54 -4.93 6.88 -1.82
CA ALA A 54 -3.58 6.92 -2.37
C ALA A 54 -2.56 6.23 -1.46
N HIS A 55 -2.68 6.41 -0.14
CA HIS A 55 -1.81 5.73 0.82
C HIS A 55 -2.03 4.22 0.83
N ALA A 56 -3.28 3.75 0.84
CA ALA A 56 -3.62 2.34 0.78
C ALA A 56 -3.01 1.67 -0.47
N LEU A 57 -3.14 2.29 -1.63
CA LEU A 57 -2.56 1.79 -2.89
C LEU A 57 -1.03 1.70 -2.82
N ALA A 58 -0.37 2.74 -2.30
CA ALA A 58 1.09 2.75 -2.20
C ALA A 58 1.61 1.71 -1.20
N ALA A 59 0.91 1.52 -0.07
CA ALA A 59 1.24 0.51 0.92
C ALA A 59 1.08 -0.91 0.35
N GLU A 60 0.00 -1.19 -0.38
CA GLU A 60 -0.23 -2.50 -0.99
C GLU A 60 0.79 -2.78 -2.10
N ALA A 61 1.15 -1.78 -2.91
CA ALA A 61 2.20 -1.94 -3.92
C ALA A 61 3.57 -2.28 -3.28
N LEU A 62 3.94 -1.60 -2.20
CA LEU A 62 5.17 -1.91 -1.44
C LEU A 62 5.11 -3.32 -0.86
N ARG A 63 3.98 -3.70 -0.24
CA ARG A 63 3.77 -5.04 0.31
C ARG A 63 3.90 -6.12 -0.76
N GLY A 64 3.27 -5.93 -1.92
CA GLY A 64 3.36 -6.84 -3.06
C GLY A 64 4.80 -7.04 -3.52
N LEU A 65 5.56 -5.96 -3.69
CA LEU A 65 6.96 -6.03 -4.06
C LEU A 65 7.80 -6.81 -3.03
N VAL A 66 7.62 -6.50 -1.74
CA VAL A 66 8.32 -7.21 -0.64
C VAL A 66 7.97 -8.70 -0.67
N ARG A 67 6.71 -9.06 -0.88
CA ARG A 67 6.26 -10.45 -1.01
C ARG A 67 6.99 -11.17 -2.14
N THR A 68 7.00 -10.59 -3.35
CA THR A 68 7.70 -11.19 -4.49
C THR A 68 9.20 -11.34 -4.25
N MET A 69 9.83 -10.37 -3.56
CA MET A 69 11.24 -10.48 -3.18
C MET A 69 11.49 -11.60 -2.15
N MET A 70 10.56 -11.85 -1.23
CA MET A 70 10.65 -12.95 -0.26
C MET A 70 10.41 -14.32 -0.89
N GLU A 71 9.44 -14.43 -1.80
CA GLU A 71 9.16 -15.63 -2.61
C GLU A 71 10.40 -16.05 -3.40
N ARG A 72 11.05 -15.12 -4.13
CA ARG A 72 12.30 -15.39 -4.88
C ARG A 72 13.46 -15.86 -4.00
N ARG A 73 13.44 -15.54 -2.70
CA ARG A 73 14.47 -15.92 -1.73
C ARG A 73 14.13 -17.23 -0.98
N GLY A 74 13.01 -17.88 -1.33
CA GLY A 74 12.53 -19.09 -0.65
C GLY A 74 12.14 -18.85 0.81
N LYS A 75 11.86 -17.61 1.20
CA LYS A 75 11.52 -17.23 2.58
C LYS A 75 10.03 -17.30 2.90
N LEU A 76 9.20 -17.46 1.87
CA LEU A 76 7.78 -17.72 2.02
C LEU A 76 7.53 -19.16 1.56
N PRO A 77 6.72 -19.94 2.29
CA PRO A 77 6.25 -21.21 1.77
C PRO A 77 5.55 -20.92 0.45
N GLN A 78 5.94 -21.64 -0.60
CA GLN A 78 5.28 -21.61 -1.89
C GLN A 78 3.88 -22.18 -1.63
N GLU A 79 2.89 -21.32 -1.36
CA GLU A 79 1.50 -21.75 -1.33
C GLU A 79 1.24 -22.41 -2.69
N ALA A 80 0.90 -23.69 -2.60
CA ALA A 80 0.85 -24.60 -3.71
C ALA A 80 0.01 -24.00 -4.85
N ALA A 81 0.65 -23.84 -6.00
CA ALA A 81 -0.04 -23.83 -7.28
C ALA A 81 -0.61 -25.25 -7.52
N ALA A 82 -1.70 -25.59 -6.84
CA ALA A 82 -2.60 -26.73 -7.07
C ALA A 82 -3.74 -26.55 -6.04
N THR A 83 -5.01 -26.35 -6.41
CA THR A 83 -5.77 -27.19 -7.33
C THR A 83 -6.94 -26.38 -7.87
N GLN A 84 -6.80 -25.89 -9.09
CA GLN A 84 -7.95 -25.61 -9.96
C GLN A 84 -8.32 -26.96 -10.58
N SER A 85 -8.93 -27.87 -9.80
CA SER A 85 -9.69 -28.98 -10.38
C SER A 85 -11.09 -28.44 -10.57
N VAL A 86 -11.31 -27.93 -11.77
CA VAL A 86 -12.63 -27.86 -12.37
C VAL A 86 -13.24 -29.25 -12.23
N GLY A 87 -14.18 -29.41 -11.30
CA GLY A 87 -15.09 -30.55 -11.27
C GLY A 87 -16.16 -30.31 -12.34
N GLU A 88 -15.74 -30.40 -13.60
CA GLU A 88 -16.63 -30.77 -14.69
C GLU A 88 -16.38 -32.25 -14.89
N ASP A 89 -17.26 -33.10 -14.37
CA ASP A 89 -17.66 -34.34 -15.04
C ASP A 89 -18.85 -34.98 -14.29
N GLU A 90 -19.89 -35.22 -15.08
CA GLU A 90 -21.14 -36.02 -14.91
C GLU A 90 -22.29 -35.51 -14.02
#